data_AF-A0A6P8VI46-F1
#
_entry.id   AF-A0A6P8VI46-F1
#
_cell.length_a   1.000
_cell.length_b   1.000
_cell.length_c   1.000
_cell.angle_alpha   90.00
_cell.angle_beta   90.00
_cell.angle_gamma   90.00
#
_symmetry.space_group_name_H-M   'P 1'
#
loop_
_entity.id
_entity.type
_entity.pdbx_description
1 polymer ?
#
loop_
_entity_poly.entity_id
_entity_poly.type
_entity_poly.pdbx_seq_one_letter_code
_entity_poly.pdbx_strand_id
1 'polypeptide(L)'
;MKVNRYPVSQVEDYMNQTALHRGKWIRSNGSKSLPEILTEFPRLLDNPGMISQDFQQLHPEAVGKLFQNWATMSDQILTYAQREGKLPLVFDDMTPGRALKVLPTLLPPSVYRVGGKVHRPTIEESRESFINIQPVGTNMVQYLQTAERTQPFPHILCLGDDMTTCQTFTIVSDNAIETDTLLGAVDLCFKAFFVFDLNYTKQCLPTWEFIQQAVYNIDGHESSNVKFMRTSIAALA
;
A
#
# COMPACT_ATOMS: atom_id res chain seq x y z
N MET A 1 29.49 15.33 13.37
CA MET A 1 28.75 16.60 13.46
C MET A 1 27.39 16.31 14.09
N LYS A 2 27.09 16.88 15.27
CA LYS A 2 25.72 16.84 15.81
C LYS A 2 24.87 17.77 14.95
N VAL A 3 24.08 17.21 14.06
CA VAL A 3 23.07 17.98 13.32
C VAL A 3 22.05 18.44 14.36
N ASN A 4 21.99 19.75 14.63
CA ASN A 4 20.94 20.34 15.45
C ASN A 4 19.61 20.11 14.74
N ARG A 5 18.96 18.98 15.04
CA ARG A 5 17.57 18.74 14.66
C ARG A 5 16.69 19.37 15.74
N TYR A 6 15.60 20.00 15.33
CA TYR A 6 14.55 20.48 16.22
C TYR A 6 14.05 19.33 17.11
N PRO A 7 13.49 19.61 18.31
CA PRO A 7 12.90 18.56 19.14
C PRO A 7 11.85 17.78 18.35
N VAL A 8 11.95 16.45 18.33
CA VAL A 8 11.05 15.58 17.56
C VAL A 8 9.59 15.87 17.89
N SER A 9 9.27 16.04 19.18
CA SER A 9 7.91 16.38 19.64
C SER A 9 7.38 17.69 19.05
N GLN A 10 8.23 18.70 18.88
CA GLN A 10 7.83 19.98 18.30
C GLN A 10 7.54 19.83 16.79
N VAL A 11 8.31 19.00 16.09
CA VAL A 11 8.05 18.69 14.68
C VAL A 11 6.72 17.94 14.54
N GLU A 12 6.48 16.95 15.38
CA GLU A 12 5.22 16.18 15.40
C GLU A 12 4.02 17.11 15.64
N ASP A 13 4.08 17.98 16.65
CA ASP A 13 3.03 18.95 16.97
C ASP A 13 2.72 19.88 15.78
N TYR A 14 3.74 20.44 15.14
CA TYR A 14 3.55 21.32 13.98
C TYR A 14 3.05 20.55 12.76
N MET A 15 3.56 19.35 12.52
CA MET A 15 3.06 18.49 11.45
C MET A 15 1.58 18.17 11.64
N ASN A 16 1.17 17.91 12.88
CA ASN A 16 -0.22 17.60 13.21
C ASN A 16 -1.13 18.82 12.96
N GLN A 17 -0.72 20.00 13.43
CA GLN A 17 -1.46 21.26 13.23
C GLN A 17 -1.60 21.66 11.76
N THR A 18 -0.65 21.24 10.90
CA THR A 18 -0.59 21.65 9.49
C THR A 18 -1.04 20.55 8.51
N ALA A 19 -1.48 19.38 8.99
CA ALA A 19 -1.86 18.24 8.15
C ALA A 19 -2.98 18.56 7.15
N LEU A 20 -4.05 19.23 7.60
CA LEU A 20 -5.16 19.59 6.71
C LEU A 20 -4.74 20.64 5.66
N HIS A 21 -3.85 21.55 6.02
CA HIS A 21 -3.27 22.51 5.08
C HIS A 21 -2.44 21.80 4.00
N ARG A 22 -1.55 20.89 4.39
CA ARG A 22 -0.80 20.05 3.44
C ARG A 22 -1.71 19.28 2.51
N GLY A 23 -2.68 18.54 3.04
CA GLY A 23 -3.61 17.76 2.23
C GLY A 23 -4.38 18.64 1.23
N LYS A 24 -4.80 19.84 1.65
CA LYS A 24 -5.45 20.80 0.74
C LYS A 24 -4.49 21.29 -0.35
N TRP A 25 -3.24 21.60 0.00
CA TRP A 25 -2.24 22.04 -0.97
C TRP A 25 -1.94 20.95 -1.99
N ILE A 26 -1.76 19.70 -1.55
CA ILE A 26 -1.48 18.55 -2.42
C ILE A 26 -2.62 18.36 -3.43
N ARG A 27 -3.87 18.28 -2.95
CA ARG A 27 -5.06 18.17 -3.82
C ARG A 27 -5.21 19.33 -4.81
N SER A 28 -4.86 20.55 -4.37
CA SER A 28 -4.92 21.74 -5.23
C SER A 28 -3.81 21.77 -6.29
N ASN A 29 -2.79 20.90 -6.15
CA ASN A 29 -1.62 20.81 -7.02
C ASN A 29 -1.47 19.41 -7.62
N GLY A 30 -2.56 18.74 -7.99
CA GLY A 30 -2.56 17.33 -8.45
C GLY A 30 -1.75 17.02 -9.72
N SER A 31 -1.17 18.01 -10.40
CA SER A 31 -0.19 17.80 -11.48
C SER A 31 1.25 17.58 -10.96
N LYS A 32 1.51 17.83 -9.67
CA LYS A 32 2.81 17.66 -9.04
C LYS A 32 3.14 16.19 -8.87
N SER A 33 4.38 15.85 -9.19
CA SER A 33 4.92 14.52 -8.93
C SER A 33 5.22 14.32 -7.44
N LEU A 34 5.32 13.06 -7.00
CA LEU A 34 5.65 12.72 -5.62
C LEU A 34 6.99 13.35 -5.16
N PRO A 35 8.08 13.37 -5.95
CA PRO A 35 9.31 14.10 -5.58
C PRO A 35 9.11 15.62 -5.38
N GLU A 36 8.24 16.26 -6.18
CA GLU A 36 7.94 17.69 -5.98
C GLU A 36 7.15 17.93 -4.70
N ILE A 37 6.19 17.05 -4.36
CA ILE A 37 5.45 17.12 -3.10
C ILE A 37 6.41 16.95 -1.91
N LEU A 38 7.35 16.01 -2.00
CA LEU A 38 8.34 15.75 -0.96
C LEU A 38 9.41 16.84 -0.84
N THR A 39 9.65 17.60 -1.91
CA THR A 39 10.48 18.81 -1.85
C THR A 39 9.81 19.90 -1.01
N GLU A 40 8.49 20.06 -1.14
CA GLU A 40 7.71 21.02 -0.36
C GLU A 40 7.46 20.54 1.08
N PHE A 41 7.15 19.25 1.27
CA PHE A 41 6.83 18.66 2.56
C PHE A 41 7.76 17.48 2.93
N PRO A 42 9.07 17.72 3.08
CA PRO A 42 10.06 16.66 3.33
C PRO A 42 9.83 15.92 4.65
N ARG A 43 9.19 16.60 5.61
CA ARG A 43 8.85 16.06 6.93
C ARG A 43 7.92 14.86 6.88
N LEU A 44 7.19 14.64 5.78
CA LEU A 44 6.37 13.45 5.60
C LEU A 44 7.20 12.16 5.57
N LEU A 45 8.48 12.23 5.18
CA LEU A 45 9.38 11.06 5.11
C LEU A 45 10.58 11.15 6.04
N ASP A 46 11.17 12.34 6.24
CA ASP A 46 12.38 12.47 7.04
C ASP A 46 12.12 12.50 8.57
N ASN A 47 10.84 12.54 8.97
CA ASN A 47 10.38 12.32 10.33
C ASN A 47 9.44 11.10 10.36
N PRO A 48 9.77 10.03 11.09
CA PRO A 48 8.95 8.82 11.16
C PRO A 48 7.51 9.09 11.60
N GLY A 49 6.57 8.30 11.08
CA GLY A 49 5.15 8.33 11.50
C GLY A 49 4.27 9.42 10.88
N MET A 50 4.84 10.38 10.15
CA MET A 50 4.08 11.54 9.65
C MET A 50 3.01 11.19 8.61
N ILE A 51 3.22 10.20 7.75
CA ILE A 51 2.17 9.68 6.86
C ILE A 51 0.97 9.16 7.67
N SER A 52 1.23 8.40 8.74
CA SER A 52 0.15 7.87 9.57
C SER A 52 -0.60 8.96 10.32
N GLN A 53 0.12 9.97 10.82
CA GLN A 53 -0.48 11.13 11.48
C GLN A 53 -1.37 11.94 10.52
N ASP A 54 -0.91 12.21 9.30
CA ASP A 54 -1.68 12.95 8.31
C ASP A 54 -2.92 12.19 7.88
N PHE A 55 -2.76 10.88 7.65
CA PHE A 55 -3.89 10.02 7.38
C PHE A 55 -4.92 10.06 8.52
N GLN A 56 -4.49 10.08 9.78
CA GLN A 56 -5.39 10.23 10.93
C GLN A 56 -6.17 11.55 10.91
N GLN A 57 -5.56 12.65 10.48
CA GLN A 57 -6.27 13.93 10.34
C GLN A 57 -7.25 13.92 9.16
N LEU A 58 -6.96 13.19 8.08
CA LEU A 58 -7.82 13.08 6.90
C LEU A 58 -8.97 12.08 7.09
N HIS A 59 -8.70 10.95 7.75
CA HIS A 59 -9.60 9.80 7.91
C HIS A 59 -9.55 9.24 9.35
N PRO A 60 -9.99 10.01 10.35
CA PRO A 60 -9.86 9.63 11.77
C PRO A 60 -10.53 8.30 12.11
N GLU A 61 -11.64 7.96 11.44
CA GLU A 61 -12.38 6.72 11.67
C GLU A 61 -11.72 5.48 11.04
N ALA A 62 -10.75 5.67 10.15
CA ALA A 62 -10.16 4.61 9.33
C ALA A 62 -8.77 4.15 9.81
N VAL A 63 -8.11 4.89 10.70
CA VAL A 63 -6.68 4.74 11.07
C VAL A 63 -6.29 3.32 11.48
N GLY A 64 -7.16 2.66 12.28
CA GLY A 64 -6.92 1.33 12.82
C GLY A 64 -7.66 0.21 12.11
N LYS A 65 -8.41 0.51 11.02
CA LYS A 65 -9.34 -0.45 10.43
C LYS A 65 -8.67 -1.69 9.87
N LEU A 66 -7.47 -1.56 9.30
CA LEU A 66 -6.70 -2.73 8.85
C LEU A 66 -6.45 -3.68 10.01
N PHE A 67 -5.79 -3.23 11.07
CA PHE A 67 -5.46 -4.10 12.21
C PHE A 67 -6.69 -4.62 12.97
N GLN A 68 -7.79 -3.86 12.99
CA GLN A 68 -9.04 -4.29 13.62
C GLN A 68 -9.76 -5.40 12.83
N ASN A 69 -9.79 -5.29 11.50
CA ASN A 69 -10.62 -6.14 10.65
C ASN A 69 -9.84 -7.32 10.05
N TRP A 70 -8.51 -7.19 9.91
CA TRP A 70 -7.72 -8.09 9.07
C TRP A 70 -7.71 -9.54 9.55
N ALA A 71 -7.68 -9.79 10.87
CA ALA A 71 -7.63 -11.14 11.40
C ALA A 71 -8.83 -12.00 10.95
N THR A 72 -10.04 -11.45 11.04
CA THR A 72 -11.25 -12.14 10.56
C THR A 72 -11.29 -12.21 9.03
N MET A 73 -10.94 -11.12 8.35
CA MET A 73 -10.99 -11.06 6.90
C MET A 73 -9.97 -11.97 6.23
N SER A 74 -8.79 -12.17 6.82
CA SER A 74 -7.76 -13.04 6.25
C SER A 74 -8.27 -14.47 6.12
N ASP A 75 -8.97 -14.99 7.13
CA ASP A 75 -9.53 -16.34 7.10
C ASP A 75 -10.64 -16.49 6.05
N GLN A 76 -11.48 -15.47 5.91
CA GLN A 76 -12.53 -15.42 4.88
C GLN A 76 -11.93 -15.38 3.47
N ILE A 77 -10.91 -14.55 3.25
CA ILE A 77 -10.20 -14.44 1.97
C ILE A 77 -9.54 -15.78 1.61
N LEU A 78 -8.88 -16.44 2.55
CA LEU A 78 -8.23 -17.73 2.31
C LEU A 78 -9.26 -18.84 2.05
N THR A 79 -10.37 -18.85 2.79
CA THR A 79 -11.49 -19.78 2.55
C THR A 79 -12.09 -19.58 1.17
N TYR A 80 -12.31 -18.33 0.76
CA TYR A 80 -12.78 -18.00 -0.58
C TYR A 80 -11.78 -18.45 -1.65
N ALA A 81 -10.48 -18.17 -1.46
CA ALA A 81 -9.43 -18.61 -2.38
C ALA A 81 -9.36 -20.12 -2.56
N GLN A 82 -9.56 -20.87 -1.48
CA GLN A 82 -9.60 -22.32 -1.50
C GLN A 82 -10.79 -22.83 -2.32
N ARG A 83 -11.99 -22.24 -2.15
CA ARG A 83 -13.18 -22.59 -2.93
C ARG A 83 -13.00 -22.31 -4.43
N GLU A 84 -12.31 -21.23 -4.75
CA GLU A 84 -11.99 -20.84 -6.13
C GLU A 84 -10.83 -21.66 -6.74
N GLY A 85 -10.19 -22.54 -5.98
CA GLY A 85 -9.01 -23.29 -6.43
C GLY A 85 -7.78 -22.41 -6.70
N LYS A 86 -7.74 -21.21 -6.11
CA LYS A 86 -6.70 -20.19 -6.31
C LYS A 86 -5.71 -20.09 -5.15
N LEU A 87 -5.87 -20.93 -4.12
CA LEU A 87 -4.93 -21.02 -3.02
C LEU A 87 -3.65 -21.72 -3.50
N PRO A 88 -2.47 -21.08 -3.45
CA PRO A 88 -1.27 -21.74 -3.92
C PRO A 88 -0.87 -22.85 -2.95
N LEU A 89 -0.50 -24.02 -3.50
CA LEU A 89 -0.25 -25.26 -2.75
C LEU A 89 0.94 -25.16 -1.77
N VAL A 90 1.81 -24.16 -1.95
CA VAL A 90 3.12 -24.09 -1.29
C VAL A 90 3.07 -23.34 0.04
N PHE A 91 2.03 -22.55 0.33
CA PHE A 91 1.98 -21.77 1.57
C PHE A 91 1.62 -22.66 2.77
N ASP A 92 2.63 -23.10 3.52
CA ASP A 92 2.50 -23.87 4.76
C ASP A 92 2.29 -22.99 6.00
N ASP A 93 2.44 -21.66 5.87
CA ASP A 93 2.34 -20.74 6.99
C ASP A 93 0.94 -20.09 7.07
N MET A 94 0.36 -20.12 8.28
CA MET A 94 -0.96 -19.55 8.61
C MET A 94 -0.88 -18.05 8.95
N THR A 95 0.20 -17.37 8.55
CA THR A 95 0.36 -15.96 8.87
C THR A 95 -0.70 -15.09 8.16
N PRO A 96 -1.20 -14.02 8.80
CA PRO A 96 -2.15 -13.09 8.19
C PRO A 96 -1.64 -12.46 6.88
N GLY A 97 -0.33 -12.50 6.63
CA GLY A 97 0.29 -12.06 5.38
C GLY A 97 -0.05 -12.93 4.16
N ARG A 98 -0.43 -14.19 4.35
CA ARG A 98 -0.81 -15.09 3.25
C ARG A 98 -2.02 -14.57 2.47
N ALA A 99 -3.03 -14.06 3.17
CA ALA A 99 -4.20 -13.48 2.53
C ALA A 99 -3.83 -12.27 1.64
N LEU A 100 -2.88 -11.43 2.07
CA LEU A 100 -2.37 -10.30 1.28
C LEU A 100 -1.73 -10.79 -0.03
N LYS A 101 -0.89 -11.82 0.01
CA LYS A 101 -0.21 -12.36 -1.18
C LYS A 101 -1.19 -12.98 -2.19
N VAL A 102 -2.33 -13.49 -1.73
CA VAL A 102 -3.36 -14.15 -2.57
C VAL A 102 -4.34 -13.15 -3.19
N LEU A 103 -4.58 -11.99 -2.58
CA LEU A 103 -5.55 -10.99 -3.06
C LEU A 103 -5.42 -10.66 -4.56
N PRO A 104 -4.24 -10.35 -5.11
CA PRO A 104 -4.09 -10.04 -6.54
C PRO A 104 -4.48 -11.19 -7.49
N THR A 105 -4.46 -12.44 -7.02
CA THR A 105 -4.92 -13.62 -7.78
C THR A 105 -6.44 -13.76 -7.77
N LEU A 106 -7.08 -13.33 -6.68
CA LEU A 106 -8.55 -13.34 -6.56
C LEU A 106 -9.18 -12.18 -7.32
N LEU A 107 -8.48 -11.05 -7.38
CA LEU A 107 -8.89 -9.82 -8.02
C LEU A 107 -8.04 -9.57 -9.27
N PRO A 108 -8.40 -10.19 -10.41
CA PRO A 108 -7.59 -10.11 -11.62
C PRO A 108 -7.44 -8.66 -12.09
N PRO A 109 -6.29 -8.31 -12.68
CA PRO A 109 -5.99 -6.95 -13.11
C PRO A 109 -6.97 -6.45 -14.17
N SER A 110 -7.31 -5.17 -14.08
CA SER A 110 -8.15 -4.51 -15.08
C SER A 110 -7.35 -4.13 -16.32
N VAL A 111 -7.94 -4.30 -17.50
CA VAL A 111 -7.39 -3.77 -18.75
C VAL A 111 -7.44 -2.24 -18.70
N TYR A 112 -6.33 -1.58 -19.03
CA TYR A 112 -6.27 -0.12 -19.03
C TYR A 112 -5.60 0.43 -20.30
N ARG A 113 -5.77 1.73 -20.54
CA ARG A 113 -5.13 2.43 -21.67
C ARG A 113 -4.15 3.48 -21.18
N VAL A 114 -3.00 3.57 -21.86
CA VAL A 114 -1.99 4.63 -21.67
C VAL A 114 -1.55 5.09 -23.05
N GLY A 115 -1.67 6.40 -23.34
CA GLY A 115 -1.26 6.96 -24.64
C GLY A 115 -1.90 6.27 -25.85
N GLY A 116 -3.16 5.83 -25.73
CA GLY A 116 -3.86 5.08 -26.78
C GLY A 116 -3.52 3.59 -26.88
N LYS A 117 -2.47 3.12 -26.20
CA LYS A 117 -2.11 1.69 -26.15
C LYS A 117 -2.92 0.97 -25.08
N VAL A 118 -3.48 -0.18 -25.43
CA VAL A 118 -4.17 -1.08 -24.49
C VAL A 118 -3.13 -1.94 -23.78
N HIS A 119 -3.15 -1.94 -22.45
CA HIS A 119 -2.34 -2.79 -21.59
C HIS A 119 -3.25 -3.82 -20.91
N ARG A 120 -2.79 -5.08 -20.91
CA ARG A 120 -3.48 -6.21 -20.29
C ARG A 120 -2.52 -6.85 -19.29
N PRO A 121 -2.48 -6.38 -18.04
CA PRO A 121 -1.55 -6.93 -17.07
C PRO A 121 -1.87 -8.39 -16.81
N THR A 122 -0.83 -9.17 -16.53
CA THR A 122 -0.92 -10.54 -16.04
C THR A 122 -1.18 -10.56 -14.54
N ILE A 123 -1.61 -11.70 -14.02
CA ILE A 123 -1.75 -11.90 -12.57
C ILE A 123 -0.40 -11.71 -11.88
N GLU A 124 0.70 -12.14 -12.50
CA GLU A 124 2.04 -11.98 -11.92
C GLU A 124 2.45 -10.51 -11.83
N GLU A 125 2.23 -9.72 -12.88
CA GLU A 125 2.46 -8.26 -12.83
C GLU A 125 1.60 -7.58 -11.74
N SER A 126 0.38 -8.07 -11.50
CA SER A 126 -0.48 -7.58 -10.40
C SER A 126 0.10 -7.94 -9.02
N ARG A 127 0.59 -9.18 -8.85
CA ARG A 127 1.24 -9.64 -7.61
C ARG A 127 2.50 -8.82 -7.31
N GLU A 128 3.40 -8.72 -8.28
CA GLU A 128 4.66 -7.97 -8.15
C GLU A 128 4.44 -6.48 -7.94
N SER A 129 3.40 -5.90 -8.55
CA SER A 129 3.03 -4.50 -8.38
C SER A 129 2.40 -4.20 -7.02
N PHE A 130 1.81 -5.20 -6.36
CA PHE A 130 1.25 -5.05 -5.02
C PHE A 130 2.32 -5.30 -3.96
N ILE A 131 2.93 -6.49 -3.97
CA ILE A 131 4.00 -6.91 -3.07
C ILE A 131 5.16 -7.42 -3.93
N ASN A 132 6.21 -6.61 -4.03
CA ASN A 132 7.41 -6.98 -4.75
C ASN A 132 8.32 -7.80 -3.83
N ILE A 133 8.51 -9.08 -4.14
CA ILE A 133 9.37 -9.97 -3.35
C ILE A 133 10.72 -10.06 -4.04
N GLN A 134 11.80 -9.72 -3.32
CA GLN A 134 13.18 -9.78 -3.80
C GLN A 134 14.03 -10.66 -2.87
N PRO A 135 15.09 -11.33 -3.36
CA PRO A 135 15.96 -12.13 -2.52
C PRO A 135 16.64 -11.33 -1.41
N VAL A 136 16.94 -12.00 -0.30
CA VAL A 136 17.83 -11.44 0.73
C VAL A 136 19.19 -11.09 0.10
N GLY A 137 19.71 -9.90 0.41
CA GLY A 137 20.96 -9.38 -0.19
C GLY A 137 20.76 -8.49 -1.42
N THR A 138 19.50 -8.19 -1.78
CA THR A 138 19.17 -7.19 -2.81
C THR A 138 19.84 -5.86 -2.53
N ASN A 139 20.49 -5.29 -3.56
CA ASN A 139 21.10 -3.97 -3.45
C ASN A 139 20.00 -2.90 -3.43
N MET A 140 19.70 -2.39 -2.25
CA MET A 140 18.64 -1.39 -2.03
C MET A 140 18.85 -0.10 -2.84
N VAL A 141 20.09 0.35 -3.04
CA VAL A 141 20.36 1.56 -3.83
C VAL A 141 19.99 1.35 -5.30
N GLN A 142 20.41 0.23 -5.88
CA GLN A 142 20.09 -0.11 -7.26
C GLN A 142 18.59 -0.38 -7.45
N TYR A 143 17.97 -1.03 -6.46
CA TYR A 143 16.53 -1.29 -6.46
C TYR A 143 15.75 0.02 -6.50
N LEU A 144 16.02 0.95 -5.58
CA LEU A 144 15.30 2.23 -5.48
C LEU A 144 15.45 3.08 -6.75
N GLN A 145 16.64 3.14 -7.34
CA GLN A 145 16.88 3.82 -8.63
C GLN A 145 16.07 3.21 -9.78
N THR A 146 15.87 1.88 -9.76
CA THR A 146 15.07 1.19 -10.78
C THR A 146 13.59 1.47 -10.54
N ALA A 147 13.14 1.29 -9.31
CA ALA A 147 11.76 1.48 -8.89
C ALA A 147 11.26 2.90 -9.15
N GLU A 148 12.06 3.93 -8.89
CA GLU A 148 11.70 5.32 -9.21
C GLU A 148 11.36 5.51 -10.70
N ARG A 149 12.04 4.78 -11.59
CA ARG A 149 11.86 4.88 -13.05
C ARG A 149 10.72 4.02 -13.58
N THR A 150 10.47 2.87 -12.97
CA THR A 150 9.53 1.86 -13.49
C THR A 150 8.22 1.78 -12.70
N GLN A 151 8.23 2.22 -11.44
CA GLN A 151 7.14 2.10 -10.49
C GLN A 151 7.13 3.33 -9.55
N PRO A 152 6.81 4.53 -10.08
CA PRO A 152 6.90 5.80 -9.33
C PRO A 152 5.80 5.98 -8.26
N PHE A 153 5.01 4.94 -8.00
CA PHE A 153 3.92 4.93 -7.04
C PHE A 153 4.32 4.16 -5.78
N PRO A 154 3.72 4.48 -4.61
CA PRO A 154 3.94 3.70 -3.40
C PRO A 154 3.69 2.21 -3.63
N HIS A 155 4.61 1.37 -3.14
CA HIS A 155 4.49 -0.09 -3.23
C HIS A 155 5.21 -0.77 -2.06
N ILE A 156 4.94 -2.06 -1.89
CA ILE A 156 5.56 -2.87 -0.84
C ILE A 156 6.74 -3.63 -1.43
N LEU A 157 7.87 -3.59 -0.74
CA LEU A 157 9.03 -4.46 -0.98
C LEU A 157 9.19 -5.44 0.18
N CYS A 158 9.28 -6.72 -0.12
CA CYS A 158 9.67 -7.77 0.81
C CYS A 158 11.04 -8.31 0.43
N LEU A 159 11.96 -8.40 1.38
CA LEU A 159 13.21 -9.15 1.20
C LEU A 159 13.04 -10.54 1.80
N GLY A 160 13.22 -11.58 0.98
CA GLY A 160 12.96 -12.96 1.34
C GLY A 160 12.55 -13.79 0.12
N ASP A 161 11.63 -14.72 0.34
CA ASP A 161 10.96 -15.49 -0.70
C ASP A 161 9.44 -15.58 -0.43
N ASP A 162 8.73 -16.35 -1.24
CA ASP A 162 7.28 -16.53 -1.09
C ASP A 162 6.92 -17.12 0.29
N MET A 163 7.81 -17.92 0.88
CA MET A 163 7.58 -18.66 2.13
C MET A 163 8.03 -17.91 3.37
N THR A 164 9.12 -17.19 3.26
CA THR A 164 9.81 -16.49 4.36
C THR A 164 9.92 -15.02 4.00
N THR A 165 9.19 -14.18 4.73
CA THR A 165 9.35 -12.73 4.62
C THR A 165 10.26 -12.28 5.76
N CYS A 166 11.50 -11.90 5.42
CA CYS A 166 12.52 -11.56 6.41
C CYS A 166 12.47 -10.09 6.80
N GLN A 167 12.30 -9.20 5.82
CA GLN A 167 12.16 -7.76 6.04
C GLN A 167 11.09 -7.21 5.12
N THR A 168 10.36 -6.18 5.57
CA THR A 168 9.34 -5.54 4.76
C THR A 168 9.45 -4.02 4.82
N PHE A 169 9.31 -3.41 3.64
CA PHE A 169 9.41 -1.98 3.44
C PHE A 169 8.19 -1.45 2.68
N THR A 170 7.77 -0.24 3.02
CA THR A 170 6.96 0.59 2.13
C THR A 170 7.91 1.51 1.37
N ILE A 171 7.87 1.43 0.04
CA ILE A 171 8.66 2.29 -0.84
C ILE A 171 7.81 3.50 -1.21
N VAL A 172 8.32 4.70 -0.95
CA VAL A 172 7.68 5.97 -1.30
C VAL A 172 8.72 6.85 -1.98
N SER A 173 8.54 7.16 -3.26
CA SER A 173 9.57 7.80 -4.09
C SER A 173 10.85 6.96 -4.12
N ASP A 174 11.95 7.48 -3.58
CA ASP A 174 13.27 6.86 -3.46
C ASP A 174 13.59 6.43 -2.01
N ASN A 175 12.59 6.44 -1.12
CA ASN A 175 12.75 6.09 0.29
C ASN A 175 12.16 4.71 0.59
N ALA A 176 12.93 3.88 1.28
CA ALA A 176 12.46 2.61 1.85
C ALA A 176 12.18 2.79 3.34
N ILE A 177 10.91 2.70 3.73
CA ILE A 177 10.49 2.80 5.13
C ILE A 177 10.31 1.38 5.66
N GLU A 178 11.20 0.94 6.55
CA GLU A 178 11.11 -0.38 7.18
C GLU A 178 9.89 -0.47 8.10
N THR A 179 9.24 -1.63 8.10
CA THR A 179 8.07 -1.93 8.92
C THR A 179 8.23 -3.31 9.56
N ASP A 180 7.68 -3.48 10.76
CA ASP A 180 7.82 -4.72 11.53
C ASP A 180 7.07 -5.91 10.91
N THR A 181 6.07 -5.64 10.07
CA THR A 181 5.22 -6.69 9.48
C THR A 181 4.77 -6.30 8.08
N LEU A 182 4.46 -7.32 7.26
CA LEU A 182 3.84 -7.11 5.94
C LEU A 182 2.52 -6.33 6.03
N LEU A 183 1.72 -6.59 7.07
CA LEU A 183 0.48 -5.85 7.30
C LEU A 183 0.75 -4.37 7.58
N GLY A 184 1.80 -4.06 8.35
CA GLY A 184 2.26 -2.69 8.58
C GLY A 184 2.73 -1.97 7.31
N ALA A 185 3.44 -2.68 6.42
CA ALA A 185 3.82 -2.11 5.12
C ALA A 185 2.61 -1.81 4.23
N VAL A 186 1.61 -2.69 4.21
CA VAL A 186 0.37 -2.46 3.48
C VAL A 186 -0.41 -1.29 4.06
N ASP A 187 -0.50 -1.17 5.39
CA ASP A 187 -1.13 -0.03 6.07
C ASP A 187 -0.47 1.28 5.68
N LEU A 188 0.85 1.37 5.83
CA LEU A 188 1.60 2.59 5.53
C LEU A 188 1.52 2.94 4.04
N CYS A 189 1.61 1.94 3.15
CA CYS A 189 1.48 2.13 1.71
C CYS A 189 0.08 2.64 1.34
N PHE A 190 -0.96 2.04 1.91
CA PHE A 190 -2.34 2.48 1.72
C PHE A 190 -2.54 3.93 2.14
N LYS A 191 -2.07 4.28 3.34
CA LYS A 191 -2.15 5.64 3.88
C LYS A 191 -1.40 6.65 3.02
N ALA A 192 -0.26 6.26 2.44
CA ALA A 192 0.50 7.10 1.52
C ALA A 192 -0.33 7.52 0.28
N PHE A 193 -1.14 6.62 -0.30
CA PHE A 193 -2.01 7.00 -1.43
C PHE A 193 -2.95 8.17 -1.07
N PHE A 194 -3.52 8.18 0.13
CA PHE A 194 -4.42 9.25 0.57
C PHE A 194 -3.69 10.53 0.98
N VAL A 195 -2.57 10.41 1.69
CA VAL A 195 -1.78 11.57 2.14
C VAL A 195 -1.19 12.34 0.96
N PHE A 196 -0.71 11.63 -0.05
CA PHE A 196 -0.12 12.23 -1.25
C PHE A 196 -1.11 12.44 -2.40
N ASP A 197 -2.40 12.15 -2.20
CA ASP A 197 -3.46 12.26 -3.22
C ASP A 197 -3.11 11.53 -4.53
N LEU A 198 -2.66 10.29 -4.41
CA LEU A 198 -2.20 9.47 -5.52
C LEU A 198 -3.26 8.46 -5.95
N ASN A 199 -3.33 8.23 -7.26
CA ASN A 199 -4.09 7.11 -7.80
C ASN A 199 -3.37 5.79 -7.48
N TYR A 200 -4.14 4.72 -7.23
CA TYR A 200 -3.59 3.38 -7.10
C TYR A 200 -2.90 2.91 -8.37
N THR A 201 -1.91 2.05 -8.20
CA THR A 201 -1.18 1.43 -9.31
C THR A 201 -2.12 0.56 -10.15
N LYS A 202 -2.16 0.81 -11.46
CA LYS A 202 -3.17 0.22 -12.37
C LYS A 202 -3.11 -1.31 -12.44
N GLN A 203 -1.92 -1.88 -12.30
CA GLN A 203 -1.67 -3.31 -12.36
C GLN A 203 -2.36 -4.07 -11.23
N CYS A 204 -2.49 -3.47 -10.04
CA CYS A 204 -3.14 -4.07 -8.86
C CYS A 204 -4.30 -3.20 -8.33
N LEU A 205 -4.88 -2.36 -9.18
CA LEU A 205 -5.96 -1.43 -8.81
C LEU A 205 -7.12 -2.13 -8.09
N PRO A 206 -7.68 -3.27 -8.57
CA PRO A 206 -8.75 -3.96 -7.87
C PRO A 206 -8.39 -4.41 -6.45
N THR A 207 -7.12 -4.78 -6.21
CA THR A 207 -6.63 -5.15 -4.87
C THR A 207 -6.70 -3.97 -3.91
N TRP A 208 -6.27 -2.78 -4.35
CA TRP A 208 -6.33 -1.57 -3.53
C TRP A 208 -7.75 -1.06 -3.32
N GLU A 209 -8.62 -1.13 -4.33
CA GLU A 209 -10.05 -0.85 -4.20
C GLU A 209 -10.71 -1.77 -3.15
N PHE A 210 -10.38 -3.05 -3.16
CA PHE A 210 -10.86 -4.00 -2.17
C PHE A 210 -10.40 -3.63 -0.75
N ILE A 211 -9.11 -3.31 -0.57
CA ILE A 211 -8.58 -2.88 0.74
C ILE A 211 -9.31 -1.61 1.21
N GLN A 212 -9.50 -0.64 0.32
CA GLN A 212 -10.20 0.60 0.64
C GLN A 212 -11.63 0.36 1.14
N GLN A 213 -12.41 -0.41 0.38
CA GLN A 213 -13.84 -0.60 0.62
C GLN A 213 -14.12 -1.63 1.70
N ALA A 214 -13.49 -2.81 1.60
CA ALA A 214 -13.78 -3.94 2.47
C ALA A 214 -13.07 -3.84 3.83
N VAL A 215 -11.89 -3.23 3.87
CA VAL A 215 -11.09 -3.15 5.11
C VAL A 215 -11.25 -1.78 5.77
N TYR A 216 -10.90 -0.69 5.06
CA TYR A 216 -10.89 0.65 5.64
C TYR A 216 -12.28 1.31 5.69
N ASN A 217 -13.26 0.80 4.96
CA ASN A 217 -14.60 1.38 4.81
C ASN A 217 -14.54 2.85 4.36
N ILE A 218 -13.67 3.16 3.39
CA ILE A 218 -13.58 4.48 2.79
C ILE A 218 -14.27 4.47 1.43
N ASP A 219 -15.21 5.39 1.22
CA ASP A 219 -15.93 5.54 -0.04
C ASP A 219 -15.00 5.86 -1.21
N GLY A 220 -15.34 5.38 -2.40
CA GLY A 220 -14.54 5.52 -3.61
C GLY A 220 -15.04 4.64 -4.74
N HIS A 221 -14.24 4.52 -5.81
CA HIS A 221 -14.56 3.62 -6.90
C HIS A 221 -14.46 2.16 -6.46
N GLU A 222 -15.43 1.34 -6.87
CA GLU A 222 -15.47 -0.10 -6.61
C GLU A 222 -15.77 -0.83 -7.92
N SER A 223 -14.79 -1.57 -8.43
CA SER A 223 -15.00 -2.41 -9.62
C SER A 223 -15.97 -3.56 -9.33
N SER A 224 -16.70 -4.05 -10.36
CA SER A 224 -17.71 -5.10 -10.19
C SER A 224 -17.18 -6.40 -9.57
N ASN A 225 -15.93 -6.77 -9.89
CA ASN A 225 -15.24 -7.92 -9.30
C ASN A 225 -14.92 -7.71 -7.81
N VAL A 226 -14.52 -6.50 -7.42
CA VAL A 226 -14.30 -6.12 -6.02
C VAL A 226 -15.60 -6.21 -5.23
N LYS A 227 -16.68 -5.63 -5.77
CA LYS A 227 -18.01 -5.68 -5.15
C LYS A 227 -18.50 -7.11 -4.96
N PHE A 228 -18.33 -7.94 -6.00
CA PHE A 228 -18.69 -9.36 -5.94
C PHE A 228 -17.90 -10.07 -4.84
N MET A 229 -16.57 -9.98 -4.86
CA MET A 229 -15.72 -10.64 -3.87
C MET A 229 -16.02 -10.16 -2.44
N ARG A 230 -16.19 -8.85 -2.21
CA ARG A 230 -16.56 -8.29 -0.90
C ARG A 230 -17.87 -8.87 -0.38
N THR A 231 -18.87 -9.04 -1.24
CA THR A 231 -20.15 -9.66 -0.87
C THR A 231 -19.96 -11.15 -0.57
N SER A 232 -19.15 -11.86 -1.36
CA SER A 232 -18.88 -13.28 -1.17
C SER A 232 -18.16 -13.58 0.15
N ILE A 233 -17.14 -12.79 0.52
CA ILE A 233 -16.43 -12.98 1.80
C ILE A 233 -17.29 -12.57 3.00
N ALA A 234 -18.14 -11.56 2.87
CA ALA A 234 -19.05 -11.15 3.94
C ALA A 234 -20.09 -12.23 4.25
N ALA A 235 -20.45 -13.06 3.26
CA ALA A 235 -21.31 -14.23 3.45
C ALA A 235 -20.58 -15.42 4.12
N LEU A 236 -19.27 -15.33 4.34
CA LEU A 236 -18.48 -16.30 5.11
C LEU A 236 -18.30 -15.89 6.58
N ALA A 237 -18.83 -14.72 6.97
CA ALA A 237 -18.81 -14.20 8.34
C ALA A 237 -19.81 -14.91 9.25
#